data_AF-A0A7C5LUU5-F1
#
_entry.id   AF-A0A7C5LUU5-F1
#
_cell.length_a   1.000
_cell.length_b   1.000
_cell.length_c   1.000
_cell.angle_alpha   90.00
_cell.angle_beta   90.00
_cell.angle_gamma   90.00
#
_symmetry.space_group_name_H-M   'P 1'
#
loop_
_entity.id
_entity.type
_entity.pdbx_description
1 polymer ?
#
loop_
_entity_poly.entity_id
_entity_poly.type
_entity_poly.pdbx_seq_one_letter_code
_entity_poly.pdbx_strand_id
1 'polypeptide(L)'
;MTERNMNNSAKPTEDISVRDVFGIDSDMKVKAFEERTDRVPEIDPTYRFDPDTTLAILAGFAYNRRVIIQGYHGTGKSTHIEQVAARLNWPCVRVNLDSHISRIDLIGKDAIKLRDGKQVTEFQEGILPWALRNPTAIVFDEYDAGRPDVMFVIQRVLEHDGKLTLLDQNEVITPHPYFRLFATANTVGLGDTTGLYHGVQQINQAQMDRWSLVATLNYLSHDAEVAIVLSKNPHYNTDHGRKTVSQMVTVADLTRTAFMNGDLSTVMSPRTVITWAQNAEIFRDVGYAFRLSFLNKCDELERQTVAEFYQRCFDEELPESAASMSLG
;
A
#
# COMPACT_ATOMS: atom_id res chain seq x y z
N MET A 1 19.29 -18.58 -0.14
CA MET A 1 19.68 -17.48 -1.03
C MET A 1 20.74 -16.69 -0.32
N THR A 2 21.96 -16.66 -0.86
CA THR A 2 23.06 -15.85 -0.35
C THR A 2 22.66 -14.39 -0.40
N GLU A 3 22.48 -13.77 0.78
CA GLU A 3 22.34 -12.32 0.87
C GLU A 3 23.59 -11.69 0.25
N ARG A 4 23.44 -11.10 -0.95
CA ARG A 4 24.40 -10.09 -1.38
C ARG A 4 24.31 -8.99 -0.33
N ASN A 5 25.32 -8.91 0.54
CA ASN A 5 25.45 -7.84 1.51
C ASN A 5 25.29 -6.52 0.76
N MET A 6 24.24 -5.77 1.10
CA MET A 6 24.09 -4.40 0.60
C MET A 6 25.36 -3.64 0.95
N ASN A 7 25.84 -2.82 0.02
CA ASN A 7 26.98 -1.98 0.31
C ASN A 7 26.56 -0.92 1.34
N ASN A 8 26.84 -1.15 2.61
CA ASN A 8 26.53 -0.23 3.70
C ASN A 8 27.23 1.13 3.56
N SER A 9 28.16 1.30 2.62
CA SER A 9 28.77 2.60 2.31
C SER A 9 28.07 3.36 1.19
N ALA A 10 27.06 2.76 0.53
CA ALA A 10 26.33 3.38 -0.56
C ALA A 10 25.59 4.65 -0.08
N LYS A 11 25.65 5.69 -0.91
CA LYS A 11 25.02 6.99 -0.65
C LYS A 11 24.25 7.42 -1.89
N PRO A 12 23.09 8.09 -1.74
CA PRO A 12 22.39 8.66 -2.86
C PRO A 12 23.11 9.94 -3.31
N THR A 13 23.48 10.00 -4.58
CA THR A 13 24.33 11.03 -5.20
C THR A 13 23.58 11.83 -6.25
N GLU A 14 22.69 11.18 -6.99
CA GLU A 14 21.93 11.74 -8.12
C GLU A 14 20.85 12.71 -7.64
N ASP A 15 20.75 13.89 -8.26
CA ASP A 15 19.67 14.85 -8.00
C ASP A 15 18.49 14.59 -8.92
N ILE A 16 17.37 14.14 -8.35
CA ILE A 16 16.12 13.93 -9.06
C ILE A 16 15.23 15.17 -8.91
N SER A 17 14.85 15.74 -10.05
CA SER A 17 13.83 16.79 -10.16
C SER A 17 12.44 16.19 -9.93
N VAL A 18 11.71 16.73 -8.94
CA VAL A 18 10.37 16.24 -8.62
C VAL A 18 9.40 16.48 -9.79
N ARG A 19 9.54 17.63 -10.46
CA ARG A 19 8.78 18.00 -11.64
C ARG A 19 8.97 17.02 -12.80
N ASP A 20 10.20 16.66 -13.10
CA ASP A 20 10.50 15.86 -14.29
C ASP A 20 10.19 14.38 -14.09
N VAL A 21 10.43 13.84 -12.89
CA VAL A 21 10.27 12.40 -12.64
C VAL A 21 8.87 12.03 -12.16
N PHE A 22 8.21 12.90 -11.40
CA PHE A 22 6.89 12.62 -10.81
C PHE A 22 5.76 13.43 -11.47
N GLY A 23 6.07 14.40 -12.34
CA GLY A 23 5.07 15.23 -13.01
C GLY A 23 4.35 16.21 -12.08
N ILE A 24 4.97 16.56 -10.95
CA ILE A 24 4.38 17.43 -9.92
C ILE A 24 5.02 18.81 -10.01
N ASP A 25 4.20 19.87 -10.04
CA ASP A 25 4.68 21.25 -10.06
C ASP A 25 5.38 21.62 -8.74
N SER A 26 6.67 21.32 -8.66
CA SER A 26 7.52 21.56 -7.50
C SER A 26 8.97 21.72 -7.92
N ASP A 27 9.67 22.69 -7.32
CA ASP A 27 11.11 22.90 -7.53
C ASP A 27 11.98 22.05 -6.59
N MET A 28 11.34 21.17 -5.79
CA MET A 28 12.03 20.23 -4.92
C MET A 28 12.93 19.30 -5.73
N LYS A 29 14.13 19.05 -5.19
CA LYS A 29 15.04 18.01 -5.65
C LYS A 29 15.27 16.99 -4.55
N VAL A 30 15.36 15.72 -4.92
CA VAL A 30 15.56 14.60 -3.99
C VAL A 30 16.74 13.76 -4.44
N LYS A 31 17.57 13.34 -3.48
CA LYS A 31 18.69 12.46 -3.78
C LYS A 31 18.22 11.03 -4.09
N ALA A 32 18.75 10.45 -5.15
CA ALA A 32 18.55 9.05 -5.55
C ALA A 32 19.87 8.28 -5.55
N PHE A 33 19.78 6.96 -5.42
CA PHE A 33 20.95 6.09 -5.63
C PHE A 33 21.25 5.98 -7.13
N GLU A 34 22.52 6.01 -7.48
CA GLU A 34 22.98 5.86 -8.87
C GLU A 34 22.68 4.43 -9.38
N GLU A 35 23.03 3.42 -8.58
CA GLU A 35 22.85 2.01 -8.94
C GLU A 35 21.56 1.42 -8.37
N ARG A 36 20.85 0.69 -9.21
CA ARG A 36 19.70 -0.11 -8.81
C ARG A 36 20.17 -1.43 -8.19
N THR A 37 19.52 -1.87 -7.12
CA THR A 37 19.81 -3.15 -6.43
C THR A 37 18.60 -4.08 -6.47
N ASP A 38 18.79 -5.35 -6.13
CA ASP A 38 17.73 -6.39 -6.08
C ASP A 38 16.58 -6.04 -5.11
N ARG A 39 16.81 -5.11 -4.17
CA ARG A 39 15.81 -4.64 -3.20
C ARG A 39 15.10 -3.35 -3.64
N VAL A 40 15.42 -2.78 -4.80
CA VAL A 40 14.68 -1.65 -5.36
C VAL A 40 13.41 -2.17 -6.04
N PRO A 41 12.21 -1.66 -5.69
CA PRO A 41 10.96 -2.11 -6.29
C PRO A 41 10.94 -1.92 -7.81
N GLU A 42 10.11 -2.72 -8.49
CA GLU A 42 9.93 -2.60 -9.94
C GLU A 42 9.25 -1.29 -10.33
N ILE A 43 9.73 -0.72 -11.44
CA ILE A 43 9.14 0.46 -12.04
C ILE A 43 7.88 0.06 -12.80
N ASP A 44 6.74 0.57 -12.36
CA ASP A 44 5.50 0.54 -13.14
C ASP A 44 5.39 1.82 -13.97
N PRO A 45 5.67 1.79 -15.29
CA PRO A 45 5.69 3.00 -16.13
C PRO A 45 4.30 3.64 -16.28
N THR A 46 3.24 2.92 -15.92
CA THR A 46 1.86 3.40 -16.00
C THR A 46 1.36 4.00 -14.68
N TYR A 47 2.19 4.00 -13.64
CA TYR A 47 1.81 4.51 -12.33
C TYR A 47 1.50 6.01 -12.37
N ARG A 48 0.38 6.41 -11.77
CA ARG A 48 -0.04 7.80 -11.64
C ARG A 48 0.21 8.25 -10.20
N PHE A 49 1.03 9.27 -10.05
CA PHE A 49 1.34 9.86 -8.75
C PHE A 49 0.27 10.86 -8.34
N ASP A 50 -0.22 10.70 -7.11
CA ASP A 50 -1.04 11.68 -6.39
C ASP A 50 -0.10 12.76 -5.84
N PRO A 51 -0.26 14.05 -6.21
CA PRO A 51 0.71 15.09 -5.87
C PRO A 51 0.98 15.22 -4.38
N ASP A 52 -0.07 15.32 -3.56
CA ASP A 52 0.06 15.60 -2.13
C ASP A 52 0.72 14.43 -1.38
N THR A 53 0.26 13.21 -1.66
CA THR A 53 0.84 11.99 -1.07
C THR A 53 2.29 11.80 -1.52
N THR A 54 2.60 12.07 -2.79
CA THR A 54 3.96 11.95 -3.32
C THR A 54 4.91 12.94 -2.65
N LEU A 55 4.50 14.20 -2.47
CA LEU A 55 5.30 15.20 -1.77
C LEU A 55 5.59 14.81 -0.31
N ALA A 56 4.62 14.22 0.39
CA ALA A 56 4.84 13.71 1.74
C ALA A 56 5.88 12.57 1.76
N ILE A 57 5.78 11.62 0.82
CA ILE A 57 6.74 10.50 0.72
C ILE A 57 8.14 11.02 0.35
N LEU A 58 8.22 11.96 -0.59
CA LEU A 58 9.48 12.60 -0.99
C LEU A 58 10.12 13.37 0.18
N ALA A 59 9.33 14.01 1.04
CA ALA A 59 9.84 14.59 2.28
C ALA A 59 10.39 13.52 3.24
N GLY A 60 9.78 12.34 3.26
CA GLY A 60 10.31 11.14 3.91
C GLY A 60 11.72 10.80 3.39
N PHE A 61 11.86 10.61 2.08
CA PHE A 61 13.14 10.25 1.46
C PHE A 61 14.21 11.35 1.58
N ALA A 62 13.86 12.61 1.32
CA ALA A 62 14.81 13.72 1.31
C ALA A 62 15.28 14.11 2.72
N TYR A 63 14.37 14.13 3.70
CA TYR A 63 14.62 14.71 5.02
C TYR A 63 14.45 13.73 6.18
N ASN A 64 14.34 12.43 5.88
CA ASN A 64 14.11 11.37 6.87
C ASN A 64 12.89 11.63 7.76
N ARG A 65 11.83 12.23 7.19
CA ARG A 65 10.55 12.37 7.89
C ARG A 65 9.90 11.00 8.05
N ARG A 66 9.29 10.74 9.22
CA ARG A 66 8.50 9.53 9.45
C ARG A 66 7.13 9.77 8.83
N VAL A 67 6.75 8.99 7.83
CA VAL A 67 5.52 9.23 7.05
C VAL A 67 4.58 8.05 7.19
N ILE A 68 3.34 8.32 7.61
CA ILE A 68 2.25 7.35 7.54
C ILE A 68 1.24 7.79 6.48
N ILE A 69 0.83 6.85 5.64
CA ILE A 69 -0.20 7.06 4.62
C ILE A 69 -1.46 6.33 5.06
N GLN A 70 -2.53 7.07 5.28
CA GLN A 70 -3.84 6.52 5.60
C GLN A 70 -4.80 6.63 4.42
N GLY A 71 -5.86 5.86 4.44
CA GLY A 71 -6.94 5.94 3.45
C GLY A 71 -7.61 4.60 3.24
N TYR A 72 -8.65 4.57 2.42
CA TYR A 72 -9.43 3.35 2.16
C TYR A 72 -8.57 2.20 1.62
N HIS A 73 -9.05 0.97 1.80
CA HIS A 73 -8.38 -0.20 1.27
C HIS A 73 -8.34 -0.18 -0.27
N GLY A 74 -7.29 -0.75 -0.86
CA GLY A 74 -7.17 -0.87 -2.31
C GLY A 74 -6.89 0.43 -3.09
N THR A 75 -6.62 1.56 -2.43
CA THR A 75 -6.23 2.83 -3.07
C THR A 75 -4.76 2.91 -3.50
N GLY A 76 -3.94 1.90 -3.15
CA GLY A 76 -2.55 1.81 -3.61
C GLY A 76 -1.50 2.40 -2.68
N LYS A 77 -1.82 2.68 -1.40
CA LYS A 77 -0.92 3.32 -0.40
C LYS A 77 0.52 2.76 -0.38
N SER A 78 0.66 1.45 -0.20
CA SER A 78 1.98 0.80 -0.11
C SER A 78 2.70 0.81 -1.46
N THR A 79 1.96 0.56 -2.55
CA THR A 79 2.48 0.67 -3.91
C THR A 79 2.95 2.09 -4.22
N HIS A 80 2.31 3.14 -3.68
CA HIS A 80 2.73 4.53 -3.85
C HIS A 80 4.13 4.77 -3.30
N ILE A 81 4.42 4.26 -2.10
CA ILE A 81 5.74 4.34 -1.49
C ILE A 81 6.75 3.56 -2.32
N GLU A 82 6.41 2.33 -2.72
CA GLU A 82 7.27 1.48 -3.55
C GLU A 82 7.61 2.15 -4.89
N GLN A 83 6.64 2.81 -5.54
CA GLN A 83 6.85 3.48 -6.81
C GLN A 83 7.68 4.76 -6.65
N VAL A 84 7.55 5.51 -5.54
CA VAL A 84 8.50 6.60 -5.25
C VAL A 84 9.90 6.06 -5.01
N ALA A 85 10.03 4.99 -4.21
CA ALA A 85 11.32 4.36 -3.94
C ALA A 85 11.99 3.86 -5.24
N ALA A 86 11.22 3.25 -6.15
CA ALA A 86 11.69 2.77 -7.44
C ALA A 86 12.26 3.91 -8.31
N ARG A 87 11.67 5.12 -8.28
CA ARG A 87 12.15 6.29 -9.04
C ARG A 87 13.41 6.90 -8.45
N LEU A 88 13.64 6.67 -7.16
CA LEU A 88 14.83 7.13 -6.45
C LEU A 88 15.92 6.04 -6.35
N ASN A 89 15.73 4.89 -7.00
CA ASN A 89 16.54 3.68 -6.82
C ASN A 89 16.79 3.32 -5.34
N TRP A 90 15.85 3.67 -4.46
CA TRP A 90 16.00 3.44 -3.03
C TRP A 90 15.59 2.01 -2.70
N PRO A 91 16.47 1.19 -2.09
CA PRO A 91 16.09 -0.14 -1.62
C PRO A 91 14.89 -0.05 -0.67
N CYS A 92 13.88 -0.89 -0.84
CA CYS A 92 12.64 -0.79 -0.08
C CYS A 92 12.16 -2.17 0.34
N VAL A 93 11.92 -2.35 1.63
CA VAL A 93 11.36 -3.59 2.17
C VAL A 93 10.01 -3.30 2.79
N ARG A 94 9.00 -4.09 2.39
CA ARG A 94 7.66 -4.04 2.96
C ARG A 94 7.48 -5.17 3.98
N VAL A 95 6.97 -4.81 5.15
CA VAL A 95 6.60 -5.74 6.23
C VAL A 95 5.12 -5.55 6.52
N ASN A 96 4.32 -6.58 6.27
CA ASN A 96 2.89 -6.54 6.61
C ASN A 96 2.71 -6.81 8.10
N LEU A 97 2.06 -5.91 8.86
CA LEU A 97 1.89 -6.07 10.31
C LEU A 97 0.66 -6.89 10.70
N ASP A 98 0.23 -7.81 9.83
CA ASP A 98 -0.87 -8.73 10.12
C ASP A 98 -0.61 -9.59 11.38
N SER A 99 -1.63 -10.37 11.77
CA SER A 99 -1.62 -11.15 13.02
C SER A 99 -0.49 -12.19 13.13
N HIS A 100 0.23 -12.49 12.05
CA HIS A 100 1.32 -13.46 12.03
C HIS A 100 2.68 -12.86 12.38
N ILE A 101 2.91 -11.56 12.16
CA ILE A 101 4.20 -10.94 12.51
C ILE A 101 4.33 -10.83 14.02
N SER A 102 5.38 -11.44 14.56
CA SER A 102 5.71 -11.38 15.97
C SER A 102 6.85 -10.40 16.26
N ARG A 103 7.02 -10.04 17.53
CA ARG A 103 8.20 -9.29 18.00
C ARG A 103 9.52 -9.97 17.61
N ILE A 104 9.53 -11.31 17.58
CA ILE A 104 10.69 -12.11 17.23
C ILE A 104 11.04 -11.96 15.74
N ASP A 105 10.05 -11.90 14.85
CA ASP A 105 10.32 -11.69 13.42
C ASP A 105 10.86 -10.27 13.15
N LEU A 106 10.37 -9.30 13.93
CA LEU A 106 10.77 -7.91 13.81
C LEU A 106 12.19 -7.66 14.36
N ILE A 107 12.49 -8.16 15.57
CA ILE A 107 13.77 -7.93 16.26
C ILE A 107 14.81 -9.01 15.98
N GLY A 108 14.39 -10.28 15.97
CA GLY A 108 15.27 -11.43 15.90
C GLY A 108 15.15 -12.33 17.12
N LYS A 109 15.86 -13.46 17.08
CA LYS A 109 15.95 -14.45 18.16
C LYS A 109 17.31 -15.13 18.14
N ASP A 110 17.69 -15.69 19.27
CA ASP A 110 18.76 -16.67 19.30
C ASP A 110 18.33 -17.96 18.58
N ALA A 111 19.16 -18.40 17.64
CA ALA A 111 18.96 -19.61 16.86
C ALA A 111 20.16 -20.53 17.01
N ILE A 112 19.91 -21.82 17.20
CA ILE A 112 20.96 -22.83 17.21
C ILE A 112 21.33 -23.12 15.76
N LYS A 113 22.57 -22.81 15.38
CA LYS A 113 23.14 -23.14 14.07
C LYS A 113 24.25 -24.16 14.23
N LEU A 114 24.40 -25.01 13.22
CA LEU A 114 25.53 -25.92 13.13
C LEU A 114 26.68 -25.20 12.42
N ARG A 115 27.78 -24.94 13.13
CA ARG A 115 29.07 -24.54 12.52
C ARG A 115 30.08 -25.63 12.79
N ASP A 116 30.71 -26.13 11.72
CA ASP A 116 31.73 -27.18 11.78
C ASP A 116 31.31 -28.40 12.63
N GLY A 117 30.03 -28.80 12.50
CA GLY A 117 29.44 -29.93 13.23
C GLY A 117 29.12 -29.66 14.71
N LYS A 118 29.33 -28.46 15.22
CA LYS A 118 29.00 -28.06 16.60
C LYS A 118 27.76 -27.18 16.64
N GLN A 119 26.90 -27.40 17.63
CA GLN A 119 25.77 -26.52 17.92
C GLN A 119 26.29 -25.24 18.56
N VAL A 120 26.08 -24.12 17.87
CA VAL A 120 26.43 -22.78 18.35
C VAL A 120 25.16 -21.95 18.36
N THR A 121 24.91 -21.26 19.47
CA THR A 121 23.82 -20.28 19.57
C THR A 121 24.28 -18.98 18.92
N GLU A 122 23.57 -18.55 17.89
CA GLU A 122 23.82 -17.28 17.19
C GLU A 122 22.54 -16.47 17.14
N PHE A 123 22.65 -15.17 17.42
CA PHE A 123 21.53 -14.27 17.22
C PHE A 123 21.22 -14.17 15.72
N GLN A 124 20.01 -14.56 15.36
CA GLN A 124 19.46 -14.33 14.03
C GLN A 124 18.71 -13.01 14.04
N GLU A 125 19.31 -12.02 13.38
CA GLU A 125 18.76 -10.68 13.26
C GLU A 125 17.40 -10.67 12.55
N GLY A 126 16.44 -9.95 13.12
CA GLY A 126 15.13 -9.70 12.51
C GLY A 126 15.17 -8.55 11.51
N ILE A 127 14.03 -8.29 10.87
CA ILE A 127 14.00 -7.36 9.73
C ILE A 127 14.28 -5.89 10.13
N LEU A 128 13.90 -5.47 11.34
CA LEU A 128 14.03 -4.08 11.75
C LEU A 128 15.47 -3.69 12.10
N PRO A 129 16.22 -4.44 12.95
CA PRO A 129 17.65 -4.18 13.14
C PRO A 129 18.43 -4.21 11.82
N TRP A 130 18.12 -5.17 10.94
CA TRP A 130 18.72 -5.23 9.61
C TRP A 130 18.45 -3.94 8.83
N ALA A 131 17.18 -3.52 8.73
CA ALA A 131 16.83 -2.31 7.98
C ALA A 131 17.49 -1.05 8.58
N LEU A 132 17.58 -0.96 9.91
CA LEU A 132 18.25 0.15 10.60
C LEU A 132 19.73 0.25 10.27
N ARG A 133 20.42 -0.85 9.97
CA ARG A 133 21.86 -0.84 9.62
C ARG A 133 22.12 -0.53 8.15
N ASN A 134 21.11 -0.59 7.29
CA ASN A 134 21.27 -0.54 5.84
C ASN A 134 20.67 0.77 5.25
N PRO A 135 21.20 1.26 4.12
CA PRO A 135 20.60 2.37 3.36
C PRO A 135 19.32 1.93 2.64
N THR A 136 18.24 1.68 3.39
CA THR A 136 16.97 1.17 2.87
C THR A 136 15.78 1.93 3.44
N ALA A 137 14.68 1.96 2.71
CA ALA A 137 13.37 2.23 3.26
C ALA A 137 12.76 0.94 3.82
N ILE A 138 12.06 1.05 4.94
CA ILE A 138 11.14 0.04 5.43
C ILE A 138 9.72 0.61 5.45
N VAL A 139 8.77 -0.19 4.98
CA VAL A 139 7.34 0.15 4.95
C VAL A 139 6.60 -0.84 5.84
N PHE A 140 6.03 -0.35 6.93
CA PHE A 140 5.09 -1.12 7.74
C PHE A 140 3.68 -1.02 7.15
N ASP A 141 3.27 -2.06 6.43
CA ASP A 141 1.94 -2.15 5.83
C ASP A 141 0.92 -2.56 6.89
N GLU A 142 -0.30 -2.00 6.81
CA GLU A 142 -1.39 -2.27 7.76
C GLU A 142 -0.95 -2.00 9.22
N TYR A 143 -0.33 -0.84 9.45
CA TYR A 143 0.21 -0.46 10.75
C TYR A 143 -0.82 -0.53 11.87
N ASP A 144 -2.06 -0.18 11.56
CA ASP A 144 -3.19 -0.23 12.48
C ASP A 144 -3.66 -1.66 12.80
N ALA A 145 -3.28 -2.69 12.03
CA ALA A 145 -3.50 -4.10 12.36
C ALA A 145 -2.41 -4.70 13.29
N GLY A 146 -1.33 -3.95 13.54
CA GLY A 146 -0.17 -4.40 14.28
C GLY A 146 -0.47 -4.80 15.72
N ARG A 147 0.09 -5.94 16.16
CA ARG A 147 0.00 -6.38 17.55
C ARG A 147 0.67 -5.37 18.51
N PRO A 148 0.12 -5.12 19.71
CA PRO A 148 0.66 -4.14 20.66
C PRO A 148 2.16 -4.31 20.95
N ASP A 149 2.63 -5.55 21.14
CA ASP A 149 4.03 -5.85 21.46
C ASP A 149 5.01 -5.55 20.32
N VAL A 150 4.54 -5.66 19.07
CA VAL A 150 5.26 -5.27 17.85
C VAL A 150 5.25 -3.75 17.71
N MET A 151 4.10 -3.12 17.93
CA MET A 151 3.93 -1.67 17.84
C MET A 151 4.82 -0.91 18.82
N PHE A 152 4.99 -1.44 20.04
CA PHE A 152 5.92 -0.87 21.02
C PHE A 152 7.38 -0.83 20.53
N VAL A 153 7.80 -1.81 19.71
CA VAL A 153 9.13 -1.80 19.11
C VAL A 153 9.24 -0.66 18.10
N ILE A 154 8.27 -0.56 17.19
CA ILE A 154 8.28 0.45 16.12
C ILE A 154 8.23 1.87 16.70
N GLN A 155 7.44 2.09 17.74
CA GLN A 155 7.35 3.38 18.43
C GLN A 155 8.70 3.88 18.95
N ARG A 156 9.61 2.99 19.39
CA ARG A 156 10.96 3.39 19.84
C ARG A 156 11.82 3.91 18.68
N VAL A 157 11.63 3.38 17.48
CA VAL A 157 12.35 3.81 16.27
C VAL A 157 11.75 5.10 15.68
N LEU A 158 10.49 5.40 16.00
CA LEU A 158 9.83 6.66 15.67
C LEU A 158 10.24 7.83 16.58
N GLU A 159 10.86 7.57 17.74
CA GLU A 159 11.44 8.62 18.59
C GLU A 159 12.49 9.44 17.83
N HIS A 160 12.77 10.67 18.31
CA HIS A 160 13.66 11.63 17.66
C HIS A 160 15.03 11.04 17.26
N ASP A 161 15.65 10.25 18.14
CA ASP A 161 16.97 9.67 17.90
C ASP A 161 16.91 8.36 17.08
N GLY A 162 15.72 7.77 16.95
CA GLY A 162 15.45 6.54 16.20
C GLY A 162 16.25 5.30 16.61
N LYS A 163 16.98 5.35 17.73
CA LYS A 163 17.87 4.27 18.17
C LYS A 163 17.08 3.06 18.65
N LEU A 164 17.56 1.87 18.32
CA LEU A 164 17.02 0.61 18.79
C LEU A 164 18.01 -0.05 19.75
N THR A 165 17.58 -0.27 21.00
CA THR A 165 18.38 -0.97 22.00
C THR A 165 18.01 -2.45 22.01
N LEU A 166 18.97 -3.31 21.70
CA LEU A 166 18.86 -4.76 21.80
C LEU A 166 19.44 -5.19 23.16
N LEU A 167 18.57 -5.33 24.17
CA LEU A 167 18.98 -5.61 25.54
C LEU A 167 19.73 -6.93 25.68
N ASP A 168 19.27 -7.98 24.99
CA ASP A 168 19.87 -9.31 25.06
C ASP A 168 21.29 -9.35 24.47
N GLN A 169 21.60 -8.43 23.55
CA GLN A 169 22.92 -8.27 22.93
C GLN A 169 23.76 -7.16 23.60
N ASN A 170 23.18 -6.41 24.54
CA ASN A 170 23.77 -5.20 25.10
C ASN A 170 24.26 -4.22 24.01
N GLU A 171 23.47 -4.07 22.93
CA GLU A 171 23.82 -3.25 21.77
C GLU A 171 22.80 -2.12 21.57
N VAL A 172 23.30 -0.96 21.13
CA VAL A 172 22.46 0.15 20.66
C VAL A 172 22.72 0.39 19.17
N ILE A 173 21.69 0.12 18.36
CA ILE A 173 21.72 0.34 16.92
C ILE A 173 21.30 1.78 16.64
N THR A 174 22.16 2.52 15.96
CA THR A 174 21.84 3.85 15.42
C THR A 174 21.40 3.68 13.96
N PRO A 175 20.26 4.27 13.54
CA PRO A 175 19.81 4.18 12.16
C PRO A 175 20.87 4.67 11.17
N HIS A 176 20.98 3.99 10.05
CA HIS A 176 21.77 4.42 8.92
C HIS A 176 21.31 5.81 8.44
N PRO A 177 22.20 6.73 8.01
CA PRO A 177 21.79 8.06 7.53
C PRO A 177 20.77 8.04 6.39
N TYR A 178 20.77 6.96 5.61
CA TYR A 178 19.84 6.72 4.49
C TYR A 178 18.79 5.64 4.81
N PHE A 179 18.58 5.32 6.08
CA PHE A 179 17.40 4.56 6.51
C PHE A 179 16.15 5.46 6.40
N ARG A 180 15.04 4.92 5.90
CA ARG A 180 13.74 5.61 5.83
C ARG A 180 12.64 4.74 6.40
N LEU A 181 11.66 5.35 7.03
CA LEU A 181 10.57 4.65 7.70
C LEU A 181 9.22 5.21 7.26
N PHE A 182 8.42 4.31 6.70
CA PHE A 182 7.07 4.58 6.25
C PHE A 182 6.09 3.60 6.88
N ALA A 183 4.83 3.98 6.94
CA ALA A 183 3.73 3.08 7.25
C ALA A 183 2.50 3.34 6.38
N THR A 184 1.62 2.36 6.30
CA THR A 184 0.28 2.53 5.77
C THR A 184 -0.75 2.14 6.84
N ALA A 185 -1.92 2.76 6.82
CA ALA A 185 -3.05 2.38 7.68
C ALA A 185 -4.37 2.49 6.92
N ASN A 186 -5.37 1.73 7.34
CA ASN A 186 -6.71 1.78 6.74
C ASN A 186 -7.66 2.71 7.52
N THR A 187 -7.40 2.95 8.80
CA THR A 187 -8.25 3.75 9.69
C THR A 187 -7.53 4.99 10.26
N VAL A 188 -8.28 6.05 10.53
CA VAL A 188 -7.77 7.38 10.95
C VAL A 188 -7.49 7.45 12.46
N GLY A 189 -7.00 6.38 13.09
CA GLY A 189 -6.87 6.37 14.56
C GLY A 189 -8.21 6.62 15.30
N LEU A 190 -9.34 6.49 14.61
CA LEU A 190 -10.70 6.47 15.18
C LEU A 190 -11.13 5.04 15.54
N GLY A 191 -10.27 4.06 15.25
CA GLY A 191 -10.65 2.66 15.23
C GLY A 191 -11.58 2.39 14.06
N ASP A 192 -12.10 1.17 14.04
CA ASP A 192 -13.14 0.78 13.12
C ASP A 192 -14.51 1.30 13.63
N THR A 193 -14.79 2.59 13.46
CA THR A 193 -16.10 3.17 13.83
C THR A 193 -17.25 2.58 13.01
N THR A 194 -16.93 1.81 11.97
CA THR A 194 -17.85 1.24 10.99
C THR A 194 -18.09 -0.26 11.14
N GLY A 195 -17.28 -0.98 11.91
CA GLY A 195 -17.30 -2.46 11.98
C GLY A 195 -16.72 -3.19 10.75
N LEU A 196 -16.07 -2.47 9.83
CA LEU A 196 -15.59 -2.93 8.52
C LEU A 196 -14.15 -3.47 8.50
N TYR A 197 -13.35 -3.16 9.51
CA TYR A 197 -11.93 -3.53 9.59
C TYR A 197 -11.69 -4.41 10.83
N HIS A 198 -12.05 -5.68 10.73
CA HIS A 198 -11.78 -6.66 11.78
C HIS A 198 -10.28 -6.78 12.06
N GLY A 199 -9.89 -6.61 13.32
CA GLY A 199 -8.51 -6.75 13.78
C GLY A 199 -7.68 -5.47 13.78
N VAL A 200 -8.27 -4.34 13.34
CA VAL A 200 -7.60 -3.04 13.39
C VAL A 200 -7.70 -2.42 14.79
N GLN A 201 -6.57 -1.99 15.32
CA GLN A 201 -6.44 -1.26 16.57
C GLN A 201 -6.53 0.24 16.32
N GLN A 202 -7.23 0.93 17.22
CA GLN A 202 -7.24 2.38 17.23
C GLN A 202 -5.84 2.91 17.53
N ILE A 203 -5.21 3.59 16.56
CA ILE A 203 -3.97 4.31 16.79
C ILE A 203 -4.28 5.51 17.68
N ASN A 204 -3.67 5.57 18.87
CA ASN A 204 -3.91 6.66 19.81
C ASN A 204 -3.13 7.93 19.40
N GLN A 205 -3.52 9.09 19.96
CA GLN A 205 -2.89 10.38 19.63
C GLN A 205 -1.37 10.38 19.88
N ALA A 206 -0.90 9.75 20.96
CA ALA A 206 0.53 9.72 21.28
C ALA A 206 1.35 8.88 20.29
N GLN A 207 0.73 7.90 19.63
CA GLN A 207 1.35 7.17 18.52
C GLN A 207 1.35 8.03 17.24
N MET A 208 0.25 8.75 16.97
CA MET A 208 0.14 9.65 15.82
C MET A 208 1.15 10.79 15.87
N ASP A 209 1.37 11.41 17.03
CA ASP A 209 2.30 12.53 17.20
C ASP A 209 3.77 12.19 16.89
N ARG A 210 4.11 10.88 16.86
CA ARG A 210 5.45 10.39 16.50
C ARG A 210 5.67 10.31 14.99
N TRP A 211 4.58 10.32 14.21
CA TRP A 211 4.66 10.42 12.76
C TRP A 211 4.85 11.88 12.39
N SER A 212 5.93 12.18 11.66
CA SER A 212 6.23 13.56 11.24
C SER A 212 5.22 14.08 10.24
N LEU A 213 4.68 13.19 9.40
CA LEU A 213 3.71 13.50 8.35
C LEU A 213 2.66 12.40 8.29
N VAL A 214 1.39 12.82 8.19
CA VAL A 214 0.25 11.97 7.94
C VAL A 214 -0.34 12.40 6.60
N ALA A 215 -0.21 11.56 5.58
CA ALA A 215 -0.79 11.78 4.26
C ALA A 215 -2.04 10.93 4.08
N THR A 216 -3.02 11.42 3.32
CA THR A 216 -4.26 10.70 3.06
C THR A 216 -4.36 10.39 1.57
N LEU A 217 -4.46 9.10 1.23
CA LEU A 217 -4.65 8.62 -0.13
C LEU A 217 -5.99 7.86 -0.23
N ASN A 218 -7.02 8.62 -0.60
CA ASN A 218 -8.38 8.11 -0.81
C ASN A 218 -8.65 7.82 -2.30
N TYR A 219 -9.90 7.54 -2.65
CA TYR A 219 -10.30 7.33 -4.04
C TYR A 219 -10.01 8.56 -4.89
N LEU A 220 -9.56 8.29 -6.11
CA LEU A 220 -9.19 9.32 -7.08
C LEU A 220 -10.46 9.96 -7.68
N SER A 221 -10.31 11.14 -8.25
CA SER A 221 -11.35 11.70 -9.12
C SER A 221 -11.65 10.73 -10.27
N HIS A 222 -12.90 10.72 -10.72
CA HIS A 222 -13.38 9.90 -11.84
C HIS A 222 -12.39 9.86 -13.02
N ASP A 223 -12.01 11.04 -13.55
CA ASP A 223 -11.13 11.15 -14.73
C ASP A 223 -9.74 10.56 -14.50
N ALA A 224 -9.20 10.73 -13.27
CA ALA A 224 -7.90 10.18 -12.91
C ALA A 224 -7.94 8.64 -12.83
N GLU A 225 -9.01 8.07 -12.27
CA GLU A 225 -9.18 6.61 -12.24
C GLU A 225 -9.40 6.04 -13.63
N VAL A 226 -10.22 6.68 -14.47
CA VAL A 226 -10.39 6.30 -15.88
C VAL A 226 -9.04 6.29 -16.59
N ALA A 227 -8.22 7.32 -16.41
CA ALA A 227 -6.89 7.38 -17.00
C ALA A 227 -5.97 6.24 -16.52
N ILE A 228 -6.06 5.84 -15.25
CA ILE A 228 -5.32 4.70 -14.71
C ILE A 228 -5.80 3.40 -15.35
N VAL A 229 -7.10 3.15 -15.37
CA VAL A 229 -7.67 1.91 -15.94
C VAL A 229 -7.30 1.80 -17.42
N LEU A 230 -7.36 2.89 -18.19
CA LEU A 230 -6.93 2.93 -19.59
C LEU A 230 -5.43 2.67 -19.75
N SER A 231 -4.59 3.21 -18.85
CA SER A 231 -3.14 2.98 -18.91
C SER A 231 -2.77 1.51 -18.67
N LYS A 232 -3.55 0.81 -17.82
CA LYS A 232 -3.42 -0.62 -17.53
C LYS A 232 -4.06 -1.51 -18.58
N ASN A 233 -5.03 -0.98 -19.32
CA ASN A 233 -5.79 -1.70 -20.34
C ASN A 233 -5.79 -0.89 -21.66
N PRO A 234 -4.65 -0.78 -22.36
CA PRO A 234 -4.52 0.09 -23.52
C PRO A 234 -5.50 -0.21 -24.66
N HIS A 235 -6.02 -1.44 -24.74
CA HIS A 235 -7.01 -1.84 -25.75
C HIS A 235 -8.34 -1.10 -25.61
N TYR A 236 -8.69 -0.61 -24.41
CA TYR A 236 -9.85 0.25 -24.19
C TYR A 236 -9.62 1.70 -24.64
N ASN A 237 -8.43 2.08 -25.10
CA ASN A 237 -8.11 3.44 -25.53
C ASN A 237 -8.67 3.77 -26.94
N THR A 238 -9.95 3.47 -27.14
CA THR A 238 -10.78 3.81 -28.31
C THR A 238 -11.97 4.65 -27.83
N ASP A 239 -12.68 5.34 -28.72
CA ASP A 239 -13.83 6.17 -28.32
C ASP A 239 -14.90 5.34 -27.56
N HIS A 240 -15.18 4.13 -28.03
CA HIS A 240 -16.10 3.21 -27.37
C HIS A 240 -15.52 2.69 -26.04
N GLY A 241 -14.27 2.22 -26.04
CA GLY A 241 -13.66 1.65 -24.85
C GLY A 241 -13.46 2.65 -23.71
N ARG A 242 -13.17 3.92 -24.03
CA ARG A 242 -13.10 5.01 -23.04
C ARG A 242 -14.45 5.24 -22.38
N LYS A 243 -15.55 5.17 -23.14
CA LYS A 243 -16.91 5.26 -22.60
C LYS A 243 -17.20 4.08 -21.68
N THR A 244 -16.86 2.86 -22.09
CA THR A 244 -16.99 1.65 -21.25
C THR A 244 -16.23 1.80 -19.93
N VAL A 245 -14.96 2.21 -19.96
CA VAL A 245 -14.16 2.40 -18.75
C VAL A 245 -14.73 3.51 -17.86
N SER A 246 -15.19 4.62 -18.45
CA SER A 246 -15.88 5.68 -17.69
C SER A 246 -17.13 5.13 -16.98
N GLN A 247 -17.97 4.34 -17.66
CA GLN A 247 -19.12 3.68 -17.03
C GLN A 247 -18.70 2.71 -15.91
N MET A 248 -17.61 1.95 -16.09
CA MET A 248 -17.07 1.08 -15.03
C MET A 248 -16.68 1.87 -13.77
N VAL A 249 -16.01 3.01 -13.95
CA VAL A 249 -15.63 3.89 -12.83
C VAL A 249 -16.88 4.54 -12.20
N THR A 250 -17.90 4.90 -13.00
CA THR A 250 -19.17 5.41 -12.46
C THR A 250 -19.86 4.37 -11.56
N VAL A 251 -19.88 3.08 -11.94
CA VAL A 251 -20.39 2.02 -11.07
C VAL A 251 -19.60 1.98 -9.76
N ALA A 252 -18.27 2.08 -9.83
CA ALA A 252 -17.43 2.13 -8.63
C ALA A 252 -17.78 3.34 -7.74
N ASP A 253 -17.96 4.52 -8.32
CA ASP A 253 -18.35 5.74 -7.59
C ASP A 253 -19.70 5.60 -6.87
N LEU A 254 -20.68 4.94 -7.51
CA LEU A 254 -21.97 4.60 -6.88
C LEU A 254 -21.78 3.66 -5.69
N THR A 255 -20.97 2.60 -5.84
CA THR A 255 -20.69 1.68 -4.72
C THR A 255 -19.99 2.37 -3.56
N ARG A 256 -19.08 3.30 -3.83
CA ARG A 256 -18.37 4.10 -2.80
C ARG A 256 -19.32 5.03 -2.07
N THR A 257 -20.22 5.67 -2.80
CA THR A 257 -21.24 6.54 -2.22
C THR A 257 -22.17 5.77 -1.30
N ALA A 258 -22.69 4.62 -1.76
CA ALA A 258 -23.55 3.75 -0.98
C ALA A 258 -22.83 3.20 0.27
N PHE A 259 -21.56 2.83 0.13
CA PHE A 259 -20.71 2.42 1.26
C PHE A 259 -20.56 3.54 2.31
N MET A 260 -20.25 4.78 1.89
CA MET A 260 -20.12 5.91 2.80
C MET A 260 -21.42 6.25 3.54
N ASN A 261 -22.57 5.94 2.92
CA ASN A 261 -23.89 6.11 3.54
C ASN A 261 -24.29 4.96 4.47
N GLY A 262 -23.55 3.84 4.45
CA GLY A 262 -23.87 2.63 5.21
C GLY A 262 -24.86 1.68 4.50
N ASP A 263 -25.15 1.91 3.22
CA ASP A 263 -26.05 1.06 2.42
C ASP A 263 -25.34 -0.20 1.89
N LEU A 264 -24.01 -0.15 1.73
CA LEU A 264 -23.19 -1.29 1.32
C LEU A 264 -22.06 -1.53 2.32
N SER A 265 -21.76 -2.80 2.55
CA SER A 265 -20.58 -3.26 3.30
C SER A 265 -19.35 -3.45 2.40
N THR A 266 -19.55 -3.63 1.09
CA THR A 266 -18.48 -3.91 0.12
C THR A 266 -18.36 -2.77 -0.91
N VAL A 267 -17.13 -2.34 -1.20
CA VAL A 267 -16.87 -1.20 -2.10
C VAL A 267 -15.86 -1.55 -3.20
N MET A 268 -16.01 -0.90 -4.36
CA MET A 268 -15.06 -1.05 -5.47
C MET A 268 -13.85 -0.14 -5.31
N SER A 269 -12.68 -0.74 -5.08
CA SER A 269 -11.39 -0.06 -5.20
C SER A 269 -10.97 0.10 -6.68
N PRO A 270 -10.01 0.99 -7.00
CA PRO A 270 -9.42 1.06 -8.34
C PRO A 270 -8.84 -0.27 -8.82
N ARG A 271 -8.30 -1.09 -7.90
CA ARG A 271 -7.87 -2.46 -8.21
C ARG A 271 -9.02 -3.31 -8.73
N THR A 272 -10.20 -3.22 -8.11
CA THR A 272 -11.40 -3.95 -8.54
C THR A 272 -11.82 -3.53 -9.95
N VAL A 273 -11.79 -2.24 -10.27
CA VAL A 273 -12.13 -1.72 -11.60
C VAL A 273 -11.13 -2.19 -12.66
N ILE A 274 -9.82 -2.16 -12.35
CA ILE A 274 -8.78 -2.68 -13.24
C ILE A 274 -8.99 -4.18 -13.51
N THR A 275 -9.22 -4.98 -12.47
CA THR A 275 -9.49 -6.41 -12.61
C THR A 275 -10.77 -6.67 -13.41
N TRP A 276 -11.81 -5.87 -13.22
CA TRP A 276 -13.04 -5.97 -14.00
C TRP A 276 -12.77 -5.70 -15.49
N ALA A 277 -12.05 -4.63 -15.83
CA ALA A 277 -11.67 -4.33 -17.21
C ALA A 277 -10.86 -5.47 -17.85
N GLN A 278 -9.87 -6.03 -17.14
CA GLN A 278 -9.08 -7.16 -17.62
C GLN A 278 -9.93 -8.42 -17.84
N ASN A 279 -10.84 -8.72 -16.90
CA ASN A 279 -11.72 -9.87 -17.02
C ASN A 279 -12.74 -9.69 -18.16
N ALA A 280 -13.21 -8.46 -18.39
CA ALA A 280 -14.11 -8.16 -19.50
C ALA A 280 -13.45 -8.40 -20.86
N GLU A 281 -12.14 -8.15 -20.98
CA GLU A 281 -11.35 -8.53 -22.17
C GLU A 281 -11.29 -10.06 -22.34
N ILE A 282 -11.00 -10.79 -21.26
CA ILE A 282 -10.87 -12.26 -21.27
C ILE A 282 -12.19 -12.93 -21.67
N PHE A 283 -13.28 -12.54 -21.03
CA PHE A 283 -14.59 -13.16 -21.24
C PHE A 283 -15.36 -12.57 -22.42
N ARG A 284 -14.92 -11.41 -22.92
CA ARG A 284 -15.62 -10.62 -23.96
C ARG A 284 -17.06 -10.28 -23.56
N ASP A 285 -17.27 -10.09 -22.26
CA ASP A 285 -18.56 -9.81 -21.66
C ASP A 285 -18.35 -8.96 -20.41
N VAL A 286 -18.82 -7.71 -20.46
CA VAL A 286 -18.64 -6.72 -19.39
C VAL A 286 -19.46 -7.09 -18.15
N GLY A 287 -20.70 -7.54 -18.33
CA GLY A 287 -21.61 -7.88 -17.23
C GLY A 287 -21.19 -9.17 -16.51
N TYR A 288 -20.82 -10.20 -17.27
CA TYR A 288 -20.28 -11.43 -16.70
C TYR A 288 -18.99 -11.17 -15.93
N ALA A 289 -18.08 -10.37 -16.48
CA ALA A 289 -16.86 -9.97 -15.79
C ALA A 289 -17.12 -9.14 -14.54
N PHE A 290 -18.10 -8.23 -14.54
CA PHE A 290 -18.50 -7.45 -13.36
C PHE A 290 -18.92 -8.38 -12.23
N ARG A 291 -19.75 -9.37 -12.56
CA ARG A 291 -20.27 -10.33 -11.59
C ARG A 291 -19.16 -11.10 -10.89
N LEU A 292 -18.23 -11.66 -11.66
CA LEU A 292 -17.11 -12.43 -11.12
C LEU A 292 -16.10 -11.55 -10.36
N SER A 293 -15.92 -10.31 -10.81
CA SER A 293 -14.91 -9.41 -10.23
C SER A 293 -15.39 -8.74 -8.95
N PHE A 294 -16.69 -8.50 -8.82
CA PHE A 294 -17.27 -7.74 -7.71
C PHE A 294 -18.57 -8.32 -7.16
N LEU A 295 -19.64 -8.45 -7.96
CA LEU A 295 -20.98 -8.76 -7.44
C LEU A 295 -21.05 -10.02 -6.55
N ASN A 296 -20.34 -11.08 -6.95
CA ASN A 296 -20.32 -12.34 -6.18
C ASN A 296 -19.68 -12.21 -4.79
N LYS A 297 -18.91 -11.13 -4.55
CA LYS A 297 -18.26 -10.83 -3.27
C LYS A 297 -19.15 -10.02 -2.33
N CYS A 298 -20.21 -9.39 -2.85
CA CYS A 298 -21.16 -8.62 -2.05
C CYS A 298 -22.09 -9.56 -1.27
N ASP A 299 -22.60 -9.04 -0.15
CA ASP A 299 -23.67 -9.69 0.62
C ASP A 299 -24.89 -9.93 -0.27
N GLU A 300 -25.58 -11.06 -0.08
CA GLU A 300 -26.70 -11.45 -0.93
C GLU A 300 -27.84 -10.41 -0.93
N LEU A 301 -28.06 -9.75 0.22
CA LEU A 301 -29.07 -8.70 0.37
C LEU A 301 -28.68 -7.41 -0.37
N GLU A 302 -27.38 -7.17 -0.54
CA GLU A 302 -26.83 -5.99 -1.22
C GLU A 302 -26.71 -6.16 -2.75
N ARG A 303 -26.69 -7.41 -3.24
CA ARG A 303 -26.49 -7.71 -4.67
C ARG A 303 -27.53 -7.06 -5.57
N GLN A 304 -28.77 -6.91 -5.13
CA GLN A 304 -29.80 -6.24 -5.91
C GLN A 304 -29.43 -4.77 -6.16
N THR A 305 -29.09 -4.04 -5.10
CA THR A 305 -28.68 -2.63 -5.20
C THR A 305 -27.44 -2.46 -6.08
N VAL A 306 -26.46 -3.36 -5.97
CA VAL A 306 -25.26 -3.33 -6.82
C VAL A 306 -25.59 -3.64 -8.29
N ALA A 307 -26.52 -4.56 -8.56
CA ALA A 307 -27.00 -4.84 -9.91
C ALA A 307 -27.76 -3.64 -10.52
N GLU A 308 -28.54 -2.92 -9.72
CA GLU A 308 -29.20 -1.67 -10.14
C GLU A 308 -28.18 -0.58 -10.51
N PHE A 309 -27.06 -0.48 -9.79
CA PHE A 309 -25.97 0.44 -10.17
C PHE A 309 -25.35 0.07 -11.52
N TYR A 310 -25.12 -1.21 -11.77
CA TYR A 310 -24.66 -1.69 -13.08
C TYR A 310 -25.67 -1.35 -14.18
N GLN A 311 -26.94 -1.71 -13.99
CA GLN A 311 -28.01 -1.48 -14.97
C GLN A 311 -28.15 0.01 -15.29
N ARG A 312 -28.08 0.89 -14.28
CA ARG A 312 -28.13 2.35 -14.49
C ARG A 312 -26.98 2.88 -15.36
N CYS A 313 -25.80 2.26 -15.27
CA CYS A 313 -24.63 2.69 -16.03
C CYS A 313 -24.55 2.07 -17.42
N PHE A 314 -24.96 0.82 -17.59
CA PHE A 314 -24.79 0.03 -18.81
C PHE A 314 -26.08 -0.18 -19.62
N ASP A 315 -27.25 0.11 -19.05
CA ASP A 315 -28.57 -0.14 -19.64
C ASP A 315 -28.79 -1.63 -19.99
N GLU A 316 -28.19 -2.52 -19.19
CA GLU A 316 -28.21 -3.97 -19.35
C GLU A 316 -28.49 -4.65 -18.00
N GLU A 317 -29.32 -5.70 -18.00
CA GLU A 317 -29.51 -6.55 -16.83
C GLU A 317 -28.40 -7.60 -16.74
N LEU A 318 -28.02 -7.95 -15.51
CA LEU A 318 -27.05 -9.02 -15.29
C LEU A 318 -27.74 -10.39 -15.47
N PRO A 319 -27.15 -11.34 -16.22
CA PRO A 319 -27.83 -12.58 -16.62
C PRO A 319 -28.44 -13.43 -15.49
N GLU A 320 -27.91 -13.30 -14.27
CA GLU A 320 -28.34 -14.10 -13.11
C GLU A 320 -28.99 -13.27 -11.98
N SER A 321 -29.10 -11.94 -12.10
CA SER A 321 -29.89 -11.14 -11.13
C SER A 321 -31.40 -11.40 -11.26
N ALA A 322 -31.84 -11.83 -12.45
CA ALA A 322 -33.21 -12.32 -12.65
C ALA A 322 -33.44 -13.71 -12.02
N ALA A 323 -32.40 -14.53 -11.83
CA ALA A 323 -32.55 -15.90 -11.33
C ALA A 323 -32.87 -15.96 -9.82
N SER A 324 -32.52 -14.92 -9.05
CA SER A 324 -32.96 -14.78 -7.64
C SER A 324 -34.42 -14.34 -7.50
N MET A 325 -35.06 -13.78 -8.55
CA MET A 325 -36.51 -13.51 -8.53
C MET A 325 -37.37 -14.77 -8.69
N SER A 326 -36.76 -15.90 -9.06
CA SER A 326 -37.45 -17.19 -9.25
C SER A 326 -37.43 -18.13 -8.05
N LEU A 327 -36.88 -17.69 -6.91
CA LEU A 327 -37.03 -18.37 -5.61
C LEU A 327 -37.97 -17.55 -4.72
N GLY A 328 -39.21 -17.41 -5.19
CA GLY A 328 -40.38 -17.17 -4.35
C GLY A 328 -40.99 -18.48 -3.89
#